data_AF-A0A0K8NUM9-F1
#
_entry.id   AF-A0A0K8NUM9-F1
#
_cell.length_a   1.000
_cell.length_b   1.000
_cell.length_c   1.000
_cell.angle_alpha   90.00
_cell.angle_beta   90.00
_cell.angle_gamma   90.00
#
_symmetry.space_group_name_H-M   'P 1'
#
loop_
_entity.id
_entity.type
_entity.pdbx_description
1 polymer ?
#
loop_
_entity_poly.entity_id
_entity_poly.type
_entity_poly.pdbx_seq_one_letter_code
_entity_poly.pdbx_strand_id
1 'polypeptide(L)'
;MIITVEELAARIPDGAHLAIPVDFNAFFSGAAMEVTRHLVRSGRRGLRLLVMPSNGMQADILIGAGCVREIECGAMLMPELGTPPRFAEAMRSGRLSVRDSTCPVIFHGLGAAEKGVPFIPIAGVLGSDVVSRRLDWKVVANPFDAAQDILLVPAIRPDIAVFHAPLADRHGNVWIGRRREIALLAHAAQQTLVTVERIVDEDLMNTPLYEDGTLSNLYVHAVAHCPGGSWPLDAGKDAPGDKQQQRAYFEAARTASGFARWMQDAFMPGVPA
;
A
#
# COMPACT_ATOMS: atom_id res chain seq x y z
N MET A 1 -7.51 -10.35 15.79
CA MET A 1 -8.96 -10.23 16.11
C MET A 1 -9.74 -10.10 14.81
N ILE A 2 -10.78 -10.91 14.61
CA ILE A 2 -11.66 -10.80 13.44
C ILE A 2 -12.74 -9.77 13.75
N ILE A 3 -12.89 -8.75 12.90
CA ILE A 3 -13.80 -7.60 13.06
C ILE A 3 -14.47 -7.25 11.73
N THR A 4 -15.40 -6.30 11.75
CA THR A 4 -16.00 -5.74 10.52
C THR A 4 -15.02 -4.83 9.78
N VAL A 5 -15.24 -4.62 8.47
CA VAL A 5 -14.40 -3.72 7.67
C VAL A 5 -14.56 -2.26 8.10
N GLU A 6 -15.75 -1.89 8.59
CA GLU A 6 -16.06 -0.59 9.21
C GLU A 6 -15.18 -0.34 10.44
N GLU A 7 -15.17 -1.29 11.38
CA GLU A 7 -14.35 -1.20 12.59
C GLU A 7 -12.86 -1.18 12.25
N LEU A 8 -12.45 -1.92 11.22
CA LEU A 8 -11.08 -1.94 10.74
C LEU A 8 -10.69 -0.58 10.16
N ALA A 9 -11.49 0.00 9.27
CA ALA A 9 -11.24 1.30 8.66
C ALA A 9 -11.28 2.45 9.69
N ALA A 10 -12.12 2.34 10.72
CA ALA A 10 -12.22 3.32 11.81
C ALA A 10 -10.92 3.44 12.62
N ARG A 11 -10.07 2.39 12.64
CA ARG A 11 -8.76 2.42 13.31
C ARG A 11 -7.71 3.25 12.61
N ILE A 12 -7.95 3.69 11.37
CA ILE A 12 -7.02 4.55 10.63
C ILE A 12 -7.40 6.00 10.92
N PRO A 13 -6.66 6.77 11.74
CA PRO A 13 -7.03 8.14 12.07
C PRO A 13 -6.64 9.12 10.95
N ASP A 14 -7.17 10.36 11.02
CA ASP A 14 -6.67 11.46 10.18
C ASP A 14 -5.18 11.68 10.44
N GLY A 15 -4.45 12.08 9.39
CA GLY A 15 -3.01 12.34 9.53
C GLY A 15 -2.10 11.12 9.57
N ALA A 16 -2.65 9.90 9.61
CA ALA A 16 -1.87 8.67 9.74
C ALA A 16 -0.84 8.50 8.62
N HIS A 17 0.33 7.98 8.97
CA HIS A 17 1.29 7.43 8.03
C HIS A 17 0.84 6.02 7.62
N LEU A 18 0.11 5.96 6.51
CA LEU A 18 -0.57 4.76 6.01
C LEU A 18 0.25 4.12 4.88
N ALA A 19 0.66 2.88 5.10
CA ALA A 19 1.38 2.05 4.16
C ALA A 19 0.43 1.13 3.38
N ILE A 20 0.56 1.12 2.05
CA ILE A 20 -0.17 0.21 1.16
C ILE A 20 0.80 -0.52 0.21
N PRO A 21 0.58 -1.81 -0.08
CA PRO A 21 1.45 -2.57 -0.98
C PRO A 21 1.23 -2.17 -2.44
N VAL A 22 2.09 -2.68 -3.33
CA VAL A 22 1.82 -2.66 -4.77
C VAL A 22 0.50 -3.36 -5.07
N ASP A 23 -0.33 -2.72 -5.91
CA ASP A 23 -1.71 -3.09 -6.22
C ASP A 23 -1.90 -3.74 -7.61
N PHE A 24 -0.79 -4.05 -8.31
CA PHE A 24 -0.78 -4.70 -9.62
C PHE A 24 0.21 -5.87 -9.71
N ASN A 25 0.24 -6.72 -8.69
CA ASN A 25 1.08 -7.91 -8.68
C ASN A 25 0.40 -9.10 -9.37
N ALA A 26 1.19 -9.94 -10.05
CA ALA A 26 0.69 -11.10 -10.81
C ALA A 26 0.09 -12.23 -9.95
N PHE A 27 0.33 -12.23 -8.63
CA PHE A 27 -0.19 -13.26 -7.72
C PHE A 27 -1.56 -12.88 -7.13
N PHE A 28 -1.68 -11.68 -6.57
CA PHE A 28 -2.93 -10.98 -6.22
C PHE A 28 -2.59 -9.50 -6.03
N SER A 29 -3.55 -8.57 -6.11
CA SER A 29 -3.31 -7.12 -6.00
C SER A 29 -2.75 -6.72 -4.64
N GLY A 30 -3.38 -7.11 -3.54
CA GLY A 30 -3.00 -6.63 -2.20
C GLY A 30 -3.71 -5.32 -1.83
N ALA A 31 -4.46 -4.72 -2.75
CA ALA A 31 -5.21 -3.50 -2.51
C ALA A 31 -6.42 -3.72 -1.60
N ALA A 32 -6.50 -2.94 -0.53
CA ALA A 32 -7.67 -2.91 0.35
C ALA A 32 -8.70 -1.88 -0.16
N MET A 33 -9.38 -2.22 -1.27
CA MET A 33 -10.32 -1.30 -1.93
C MET A 33 -11.57 -1.04 -1.09
N GLU A 34 -12.05 -2.03 -0.34
CA GLU A 34 -13.18 -1.78 0.57
C GLU A 34 -12.77 -0.87 1.74
N VAL A 35 -11.59 -1.06 2.33
CA VAL A 35 -11.06 -0.10 3.33
C VAL A 35 -10.95 1.30 2.71
N THR A 36 -10.44 1.38 1.48
CA THR A 36 -10.34 2.64 0.73
C THR A 36 -11.71 3.31 0.58
N ARG A 37 -12.75 2.54 0.29
CA ARG A 37 -14.14 3.02 0.23
C ARG A 37 -14.59 3.60 1.55
N HIS A 38 -14.34 2.92 2.66
CA HIS A 38 -14.68 3.42 4.00
C HIS A 38 -13.91 4.69 4.38
N LEU A 39 -12.62 4.79 4.04
CA LEU A 39 -11.84 6.02 4.27
C LEU A 39 -12.40 7.21 3.49
N VAL A 40 -12.77 6.99 2.22
CA VAL A 40 -13.41 8.03 1.39
C VAL A 40 -14.77 8.41 1.95
N ARG A 41 -15.63 7.44 2.25
CA ARG A 41 -17.00 7.63 2.75
C ARG A 41 -17.02 8.35 4.10
N SER A 42 -16.08 8.04 4.99
CA SER A 42 -15.94 8.72 6.29
C SER A 42 -15.27 10.08 6.20
N GLY A 43 -14.83 10.50 5.01
CA GLY A 43 -14.20 11.79 4.80
C GLY A 43 -12.82 11.89 5.45
N ARG A 44 -12.06 10.79 5.55
CA ARG A 44 -10.70 10.77 6.10
C ARG A 44 -9.80 11.76 5.36
N ARG A 45 -8.95 12.51 6.08
CA ARG A 45 -8.07 13.55 5.54
C ARG A 45 -6.66 13.48 6.11
N GLY A 46 -5.74 14.17 5.41
CA GLY A 46 -4.39 14.41 5.89
C GLY A 46 -3.47 13.18 5.89
N LEU A 47 -3.86 12.08 5.25
CA LEU A 47 -3.06 10.86 5.21
C LEU A 47 -1.70 11.12 4.56
N ARG A 48 -0.65 10.53 5.14
CA ARG A 48 0.67 10.41 4.50
C ARG A 48 0.77 9.00 3.97
N LEU A 49 0.72 8.85 2.65
CA LEU A 49 0.79 7.53 2.03
C LEU A 49 2.23 7.11 1.80
N LEU A 50 2.58 5.90 2.25
CA LEU A 50 3.74 5.17 1.75
C LEU A 50 3.24 4.09 0.81
N VAL A 51 3.69 4.11 -0.44
CA VAL A 51 3.39 3.03 -1.40
C VAL A 51 4.61 2.15 -1.57
N MET A 52 4.43 0.82 -1.52
CA MET A 52 5.56 -0.11 -1.51
C MET A 52 5.71 -0.89 -2.84
N PRO A 53 6.79 -0.61 -3.60
CA PRO A 53 7.35 0.72 -3.82
C PRO A 53 6.52 1.52 -4.84
N SER A 54 5.50 0.90 -5.43
CA SER A 54 4.69 1.47 -6.50
C SER A 54 3.22 1.18 -6.26
N ASN A 55 2.33 2.04 -6.75
CA ASN A 55 0.90 1.82 -6.67
C ASN A 55 0.19 2.50 -7.85
N GLY A 56 -1.05 2.14 -8.10
CA GLY A 56 -1.87 2.67 -9.18
C GLY A 56 -3.19 3.18 -8.63
N MET A 57 -4.20 2.34 -8.69
CA MET A 57 -5.59 2.74 -8.52
C MET A 57 -5.97 3.04 -7.08
N GLN A 58 -5.48 2.25 -6.10
CA GLN A 58 -5.85 2.47 -4.71
C GLN A 58 -5.39 3.85 -4.23
N ALA A 59 -4.13 4.19 -4.49
CA ALA A 59 -3.58 5.51 -4.17
C ALA A 59 -4.26 6.62 -4.98
N ASP A 60 -4.52 6.43 -6.27
CA ASP A 60 -5.17 7.45 -7.12
C ASP A 60 -6.57 7.82 -6.63
N ILE A 61 -7.34 6.83 -6.16
CA ILE A 61 -8.67 7.06 -5.57
C ILE A 61 -8.57 7.87 -4.27
N LEU A 62 -7.67 7.50 -3.36
CA LEU A 62 -7.46 8.24 -2.10
C LEU A 62 -7.02 9.69 -2.37
N ILE A 63 -6.13 9.90 -3.33
CA ILE A 63 -5.67 11.23 -3.75
C ILE A 63 -6.82 12.03 -4.37
N GLY A 64 -7.54 11.44 -5.33
CA GLY A 64 -8.66 12.08 -6.01
C GLY A 64 -9.79 12.47 -5.06
N ALA A 65 -10.04 11.67 -4.04
CA ALA A 65 -11.02 11.95 -2.98
C ALA A 65 -10.54 12.97 -1.93
N GLY A 66 -9.31 13.48 -2.04
CA GLY A 66 -8.75 14.47 -1.13
C GLY A 66 -8.34 13.90 0.24
N CYS A 67 -8.13 12.59 0.35
CA CYS A 67 -7.76 11.96 1.62
C CYS A 67 -6.28 12.15 1.98
N VAL A 68 -5.44 12.39 0.96
CA VAL A 68 -3.97 12.32 1.04
C VAL A 68 -3.37 13.73 1.00
N ARG A 69 -2.45 14.02 1.92
CA ARG A 69 -1.65 15.26 1.92
C ARG A 69 -0.25 15.07 1.36
N GLU A 70 0.31 13.88 1.54
CA GLU A 70 1.69 13.54 1.19
C GLU A 70 1.74 12.10 0.69
N ILE A 71 2.55 11.83 -0.32
CA ILE A 71 2.86 10.48 -0.79
C ILE A 71 4.38 10.29 -0.90
N GLU A 72 4.88 9.16 -0.40
CA GLU A 72 6.24 8.66 -0.66
C GLU A 72 6.15 7.43 -1.57
N CYS A 73 6.75 7.53 -2.76
CA CYS A 73 6.63 6.51 -3.81
C CYS A 73 7.91 6.36 -4.63
N GLY A 74 8.14 5.16 -5.15
CA GLY A 74 9.12 4.89 -6.21
C GLY A 74 8.53 5.07 -7.62
N ALA A 75 7.27 4.66 -7.82
CA ALA A 75 6.54 4.93 -9.06
C ALA A 75 5.02 4.93 -8.84
N MET A 76 4.31 5.72 -9.65
CA MET A 76 2.86 5.71 -9.74
C MET A 76 2.45 5.33 -11.16
N LEU A 77 1.82 4.16 -11.33
CA LEU A 77 1.45 3.64 -12.65
C LEU A 77 0.23 2.73 -12.55
N MET A 78 -0.63 2.79 -13.57
CA MET A 78 -1.64 1.77 -13.85
C MET A 78 -1.15 0.94 -15.03
N PRO A 79 -0.94 -0.38 -14.86
CA PRO A 79 -0.48 -1.24 -15.94
C PRO A 79 -1.38 -1.10 -17.18
N GLU A 80 -0.77 -1.09 -18.37
CA GLU A 80 -1.46 -0.95 -19.66
C GLU A 80 -2.16 0.40 -19.91
N LEU A 81 -2.33 1.27 -18.91
CA LEU A 81 -3.07 2.53 -19.02
C LEU A 81 -2.19 3.78 -18.89
N GLY A 82 -1.19 3.74 -18.00
CA GLY A 82 -0.21 4.82 -17.81
C GLY A 82 -0.28 5.49 -16.44
N THR A 83 0.12 6.76 -16.35
CA THR A 83 0.17 7.48 -15.07
C THR A 83 -1.24 7.69 -14.49
N PRO A 84 -1.46 7.43 -13.19
CA PRO A 84 -2.76 7.62 -12.55
C PRO A 84 -3.25 9.08 -12.68
N PRO A 85 -4.46 9.33 -13.22
CA PRO A 85 -4.91 10.67 -13.55
C PRO A 85 -5.06 11.63 -12.37
N ARG A 86 -5.53 11.17 -11.20
CA ARG A 86 -5.75 12.04 -10.03
C ARG A 86 -4.44 12.42 -9.36
N PHE A 87 -3.47 11.51 -9.32
CA PHE A 87 -2.09 11.75 -8.90
C PHE A 87 -1.44 12.81 -9.80
N ALA A 88 -1.51 12.64 -11.12
CA ALA A 88 -0.92 13.59 -12.07
C ALA A 88 -1.51 15.00 -11.92
N GLU A 89 -2.82 15.11 -11.72
CA GLU A 89 -3.49 16.40 -11.50
C GLU A 89 -3.16 17.00 -10.13
N ALA A 90 -3.15 16.21 -9.05
CA ALA A 90 -2.81 16.68 -7.71
C ALA A 90 -1.36 17.16 -7.60
N MET A 91 -0.43 16.48 -8.29
CA MET A 91 0.97 16.89 -8.40
C MET A 91 1.10 18.22 -9.16
N ARG A 92 0.45 18.35 -10.32
CA ARG A 92 0.50 19.59 -11.14
C ARG A 92 -0.13 20.79 -10.43
N SER A 93 -1.20 20.57 -9.65
CA SER A 93 -1.88 21.63 -8.90
C SER A 93 -1.19 21.98 -7.57
N GLY A 94 -0.16 21.24 -7.15
CA GLY A 94 0.54 21.46 -5.88
C GLY A 94 -0.28 21.07 -4.64
N ARG A 95 -1.39 20.33 -4.82
CA ARG A 95 -2.25 19.87 -3.71
C ARG A 95 -1.68 18.64 -2.98
N LEU A 96 -0.71 17.97 -3.59
CA LEU A 96 -0.09 16.77 -3.07
C LEU A 96 1.42 17.01 -2.89
N SER A 97 1.91 16.81 -1.67
CA SER A 97 3.36 16.74 -1.41
C SER A 97 3.88 15.38 -1.88
N VAL A 98 4.86 15.37 -2.79
CA VAL A 98 5.48 14.14 -3.29
C VAL A 98 6.89 14.03 -2.72
N ARG A 99 7.14 12.96 -1.97
CA ARG A 99 8.46 12.55 -1.50
C ARG A 99 8.98 11.48 -2.44
N ASP A 100 9.67 11.91 -3.49
CA ASP A 100 10.26 10.96 -4.43
C ASP A 100 11.24 10.02 -3.72
N SER A 101 11.15 8.74 -4.05
CA SER A 101 12.00 7.70 -3.52
C SER A 101 12.35 6.72 -4.64
N THR A 102 13.16 5.72 -4.34
CA THR A 102 13.43 4.63 -5.28
C THR A 102 13.04 3.31 -4.64
N CYS A 103 12.78 2.28 -5.45
CA CYS A 103 12.41 0.97 -4.92
C CYS A 103 13.40 0.45 -3.86
N PRO A 104 14.74 0.53 -4.08
CA PRO A 104 15.70 0.14 -3.05
C PRO A 104 15.56 0.93 -1.75
N VAL A 105 15.33 2.25 -1.81
CA VAL A 105 15.19 3.08 -0.60
C VAL A 105 13.99 2.66 0.22
N ILE A 106 12.83 2.45 -0.41
CA ILE A 106 11.61 2.06 0.30
C ILE A 106 11.80 0.68 0.96
N PHE A 107 12.30 -0.30 0.22
CA PHE A 107 12.55 -1.64 0.75
C PHE A 107 13.55 -1.63 1.91
N HIS A 108 14.69 -0.95 1.75
CA HIS A 108 15.72 -0.93 2.79
C HIS A 108 15.32 -0.06 3.98
N GLY A 109 14.60 1.04 3.76
CA GLY A 109 14.07 1.90 4.82
C GLY A 109 13.04 1.18 5.71
N LEU A 110 12.12 0.41 5.09
CA LEU A 110 11.25 -0.52 5.82
C LEU A 110 12.06 -1.62 6.52
N GLY A 111 13.08 -2.15 5.83
CA GLY A 111 13.98 -3.15 6.40
C GLY A 111 14.80 -2.65 7.60
N ALA A 112 15.07 -1.35 7.70
CA ALA A 112 15.65 -0.74 8.90
C ALA A 112 14.65 -0.69 10.05
N ALA A 113 13.39 -0.35 9.77
CA ALA A 113 12.32 -0.37 10.75
C ALA A 113 12.10 -1.77 11.32
N GLU A 114 11.98 -2.79 10.46
CA GLU A 114 11.87 -4.20 10.85
C GLU A 114 13.02 -4.64 11.77
N LYS A 115 14.25 -4.20 11.48
CA LYS A 115 15.44 -4.55 12.29
C LYS A 115 15.56 -3.72 13.57
N GLY A 116 14.68 -2.74 13.80
CA GLY A 116 14.76 -1.81 14.93
C GLY A 116 15.91 -0.81 14.85
N VAL A 117 16.58 -0.67 13.70
CA VAL A 117 17.67 0.31 13.52
C VAL A 117 17.13 1.67 13.07
N PRO A 118 17.81 2.79 13.36
CA PRO A 118 17.31 4.13 13.02
C PRO A 118 17.56 4.53 11.55
N PHE A 119 18.50 3.88 10.86
CA PHE A 119 18.83 4.17 9.46
C PHE A 119 19.47 2.95 8.79
N ILE A 120 19.58 2.99 7.46
CA ILE A 120 20.27 1.98 6.65
C ILE A 120 21.20 2.66 5.63
N PRO A 121 22.42 2.13 5.42
CA PRO A 121 23.30 2.60 4.34
C PRO A 121 22.89 2.02 2.98
N ILE A 122 22.90 2.85 1.93
CA ILE A 122 22.56 2.48 0.54
C ILE A 122 23.52 3.17 -0.42
N ALA A 123 24.22 2.42 -1.28
CA ALA A 123 25.12 3.02 -2.28
C ALA A 123 24.42 3.33 -3.61
N GLY A 124 23.49 2.47 -4.04
CA GLY A 124 22.96 2.44 -5.42
C GLY A 124 22.06 3.62 -5.85
N VAL A 125 21.89 4.63 -5.00
CA VAL A 125 21.04 5.81 -5.28
C VAL A 125 21.89 7.07 -5.48
N LEU A 126 23.17 7.03 -5.08
CA LEU A 126 24.11 8.13 -5.29
C LEU A 126 24.24 8.44 -6.79
N GLY A 127 24.33 9.73 -7.12
CA GLY A 127 24.35 10.23 -8.49
C GLY A 127 22.97 10.51 -9.11
N SER A 128 21.87 10.10 -8.46
CA SER A 128 20.52 10.50 -8.86
C SER A 128 20.13 11.86 -8.27
N ASP A 129 19.30 12.62 -8.99
CA ASP A 129 18.78 13.91 -8.54
C ASP A 129 17.88 13.80 -7.30
N VAL A 130 17.24 12.65 -7.09
CA VAL A 130 16.41 12.37 -5.90
C VAL A 130 17.18 12.59 -4.59
N VAL A 131 18.48 12.32 -4.57
CA VAL A 131 19.33 12.56 -3.39
C VAL A 131 19.33 14.03 -2.99
N SER A 132 19.38 14.95 -3.97
CA SER A 132 19.36 16.40 -3.70
C SER A 132 17.99 16.92 -3.25
N ARG A 133 16.92 16.18 -3.56
CA ARG A 133 15.54 16.53 -3.22
C ARG A 133 15.11 15.99 -1.85
N ARG A 134 15.89 15.08 -1.26
CA ARG A 134 15.60 14.39 -0.01
C ARG A 134 16.44 14.94 1.14
N LEU A 135 15.91 15.97 1.78
CA LEU A 135 16.56 16.66 2.91
C LEU A 135 16.69 15.78 4.16
N ASP A 136 15.97 14.66 4.22
CA ASP A 136 16.02 13.67 5.28
C ASP A 136 17.15 12.64 5.11
N TRP A 137 17.79 12.59 3.94
CA TRP A 137 18.91 11.69 3.68
C TRP A 137 20.26 12.37 3.92
N LYS A 138 21.28 11.58 4.24
CA LYS A 138 22.63 12.09 4.49
C LYS A 138 23.67 11.30 3.70
N VAL A 139 24.46 11.99 2.90
CA VAL A 139 25.65 11.40 2.28
C VAL A 139 26.82 11.57 3.26
N VAL A 140 27.53 10.48 3.53
CA VAL A 140 28.70 10.45 4.42
C VAL A 140 29.82 9.65 3.77
N ALA A 141 31.07 9.88 4.19
CA ALA A 141 32.18 9.04 3.78
C ALA A 141 31.98 7.60 4.29
N ASN A 142 32.25 6.60 3.44
CA ASN A 142 32.17 5.19 3.84
C ASN A 142 33.30 4.88 4.83
N PRO A 143 32.98 4.38 6.05
CA PRO A 143 34.00 4.11 7.07
C PRO A 143 34.93 2.92 6.72
N PHE A 144 34.57 2.10 5.73
CA PHE A 144 35.37 0.95 5.29
C PHE A 144 36.19 1.22 4.03
N ASP A 145 35.86 2.27 3.27
CA ASP A 145 36.57 2.67 2.06
C ASP A 145 36.48 4.20 1.89
N ALA A 146 37.56 4.89 2.23
CA ALA A 146 37.62 6.36 2.16
C ALA A 146 37.51 6.92 0.72
N ALA A 147 37.62 6.09 -0.31
CA ALA A 147 37.43 6.50 -1.70
C ALA A 147 35.94 6.50 -2.13
N GLN A 148 35.03 6.08 -1.25
CA GLN A 148 33.61 5.95 -1.56
C GLN A 148 32.75 6.69 -0.55
N ASP A 149 31.70 7.34 -1.04
CA ASP A 149 30.62 7.85 -0.20
C ASP A 149 29.49 6.81 -0.07
N ILE A 150 28.67 6.97 0.97
CA ILE A 150 27.48 6.14 1.18
C ILE A 150 26.29 7.00 1.63
N LEU A 151 25.10 6.68 1.15
CA LEU A 151 23.86 7.35 1.55
C LEU A 151 23.31 6.69 2.81
N LEU A 152 22.94 7.48 3.81
CA LEU A 152 22.17 7.04 4.97
C LEU A 152 20.71 7.47 4.80
N VAL A 153 19.83 6.48 4.82
CA VAL A 153 18.37 6.68 4.75
C VAL A 153 17.76 6.37 6.12
N PRO A 154 16.93 7.25 6.69
CA PRO A 154 16.20 6.97 7.92
C PRO A 154 15.28 5.73 7.79
N ALA A 155 15.04 5.04 8.91
CA ALA A 155 14.06 3.98 8.95
C ALA A 155 12.65 4.51 8.60
N ILE A 156 11.94 3.80 7.72
CA ILE A 156 10.58 4.13 7.34
C ILE A 156 9.65 3.31 8.23
N ARG A 157 8.98 3.98 9.18
CA ARG A 157 8.06 3.37 10.14
C ARG A 157 6.63 3.87 9.90
N PRO A 158 5.80 3.13 9.15
CA PRO A 158 4.38 3.44 9.02
C PRO A 158 3.66 3.34 10.37
N ASP A 159 2.65 4.16 10.57
CA ASP A 159 1.72 3.98 11.69
C ASP A 159 0.87 2.74 11.44
N ILE A 160 0.38 2.59 10.21
CA ILE A 160 -0.53 1.51 9.83
C ILE A 160 -0.14 0.95 8.46
N ALA A 161 0.00 -0.37 8.34
CA ALA A 161 -0.03 -1.09 7.08
C ALA A 161 -1.45 -1.61 6.83
N VAL A 162 -2.00 -1.40 5.64
CA VAL A 162 -3.29 -1.96 5.24
C VAL A 162 -3.21 -2.66 3.90
N PHE A 163 -3.72 -3.89 3.84
CA PHE A 163 -3.72 -4.69 2.62
C PHE A 163 -4.87 -5.69 2.59
N HIS A 164 -5.12 -6.22 1.39
CA HIS A 164 -6.04 -7.32 1.18
C HIS A 164 -5.29 -8.62 0.89
N ALA A 165 -5.78 -9.76 1.36
CA ALA A 165 -5.16 -11.06 1.13
C ALA A 165 -6.19 -12.16 0.84
N PRO A 166 -5.81 -13.27 0.17
CA PRO A 166 -6.77 -14.31 -0.19
C PRO A 166 -7.44 -15.00 1.01
N LEU A 167 -6.69 -15.25 2.09
CA LEU A 167 -7.24 -16.01 3.21
C LEU A 167 -6.54 -15.73 4.54
N ALA A 168 -7.32 -15.84 5.61
CA ALA A 168 -6.85 -15.89 6.99
C ALA A 168 -7.46 -17.09 7.72
N ASP A 169 -6.86 -17.51 8.82
CA ASP A 169 -7.47 -18.50 9.72
C ASP A 169 -8.17 -17.86 10.93
N ARG A 170 -8.77 -18.72 11.75
CA ARG A 170 -9.40 -18.35 13.03
C ARG A 170 -8.41 -17.80 14.06
N HIS A 171 -7.13 -18.10 13.93
CA HIS A 171 -6.08 -17.57 14.80
C HIS A 171 -5.62 -16.16 14.39
N GLY A 172 -6.06 -15.69 13.22
CA GLY A 172 -5.69 -14.39 12.66
C GLY A 172 -4.37 -14.41 11.90
N ASN A 173 -3.83 -15.60 11.59
CA ASN A 173 -2.73 -15.70 10.63
C ASN A 173 -3.29 -15.41 9.23
N VAL A 174 -2.46 -14.83 8.37
CA VAL A 174 -2.87 -14.37 7.05
C VAL A 174 -1.96 -14.99 6.01
N TRP A 175 -2.52 -15.67 5.03
CA TRP A 175 -1.72 -16.19 3.93
C TRP A 175 -1.47 -15.10 2.88
N ILE A 176 -0.20 -14.75 2.70
CA ILE A 176 0.29 -13.78 1.73
C ILE A 176 1.01 -14.48 0.56
N GLY A 177 1.14 -15.81 0.61
CA GLY A 177 1.81 -16.61 -0.40
C GLY A 177 3.24 -16.13 -0.66
N ARG A 178 3.54 -15.76 -1.91
CA ARG A 178 4.87 -15.33 -2.34
C ARG A 178 5.12 -13.82 -2.17
N ARG A 179 4.16 -13.06 -1.66
CA ARG A 179 4.22 -11.59 -1.51
C ARG A 179 5.07 -11.18 -0.30
N ARG A 180 6.36 -11.53 -0.30
CA ARG A 180 7.28 -11.26 0.83
C ARG A 180 7.42 -9.78 1.18
N GLU A 181 7.17 -8.90 0.22
CA GLU A 181 7.10 -7.47 0.49
C GLU A 181 5.99 -7.12 1.49
N ILE A 182 4.84 -7.81 1.47
CA ILE A 182 3.74 -7.56 2.42
C ILE A 182 4.18 -7.91 3.85
N ALA A 183 4.95 -8.98 4.03
CA ALA A 183 5.52 -9.32 5.34
C ALA A 183 6.44 -8.21 5.84
N LEU A 184 7.34 -7.71 4.99
CA LEU A 184 8.21 -6.59 5.33
C LEU A 184 7.41 -5.34 5.75
N LEU A 185 6.34 -5.01 5.02
CA LEU A 185 5.47 -3.89 5.35
C LEU A 185 4.79 -4.07 6.71
N ALA A 186 4.28 -5.28 6.98
CA ALA A 186 3.62 -5.63 8.23
C ALA A 186 4.60 -5.62 9.42
N HIS A 187 5.84 -6.07 9.23
CA HIS A 187 6.86 -6.03 10.28
C HIS A 187 7.35 -4.60 10.59
N ALA A 188 7.37 -3.72 9.58
CA ALA A 188 7.84 -2.34 9.73
C ALA A 188 6.79 -1.38 10.32
N ALA A 189 5.50 -1.68 10.13
CA ALA A 189 4.40 -0.85 10.60
C ALA A 189 4.11 -1.08 12.10
N GLN A 190 3.62 -0.04 12.78
CA GLN A 190 3.17 -0.17 14.17
C GLN A 190 1.90 -0.99 14.30
N GLN A 191 1.01 -0.93 13.30
CA GLN A 191 -0.20 -1.74 13.22
C GLN A 191 -0.40 -2.31 11.81
N THR A 192 -0.93 -3.52 11.73
CA THR A 192 -1.28 -4.17 10.46
C THR A 192 -2.75 -4.54 10.46
N LEU A 193 -3.48 -4.01 9.48
CA LEU A 193 -4.90 -4.21 9.30
C LEU A 193 -5.13 -4.93 7.97
N VAL A 194 -5.88 -6.03 7.99
CA VAL A 194 -6.01 -6.90 6.82
C VAL A 194 -7.47 -7.16 6.49
N THR A 195 -7.85 -7.02 5.22
CA THR A 195 -9.10 -7.60 4.70
C THR A 195 -8.80 -8.90 3.97
N VAL A 196 -9.70 -9.88 4.03
CA VAL A 196 -9.51 -11.16 3.34
C VAL A 196 -10.73 -11.65 2.58
N GLU A 197 -10.50 -12.37 1.49
CA GLU A 197 -11.59 -13.02 0.73
C GLU A 197 -12.27 -14.12 1.55
N ARG A 198 -11.50 -14.89 2.33
CA ARG A 198 -12.02 -16.03 3.10
C ARG A 198 -11.38 -16.14 4.48
N ILE A 199 -12.18 -16.61 5.44
CA ILE A 199 -11.69 -17.12 6.72
C ILE A 199 -11.83 -18.64 6.71
N VAL A 200 -10.74 -19.34 6.98
CA VAL A 200 -10.66 -20.81 6.94
C VAL A 200 -10.48 -21.38 8.35
N ASP A 201 -10.82 -22.67 8.53
CA ASP A 201 -10.74 -23.34 9.83
C ASP A 201 -9.38 -24.05 10.03
N GLU A 202 -8.65 -24.31 8.94
CA GLU A 202 -7.29 -24.80 8.95
C GLU A 202 -6.33 -23.81 9.62
N ASP A 203 -5.40 -24.32 10.43
CA ASP A 203 -4.30 -23.51 10.95
C ASP A 203 -3.25 -23.34 9.86
N LEU A 204 -3.12 -22.12 9.35
CA LEU A 204 -2.23 -21.82 8.23
C LEU A 204 -0.77 -21.98 8.57
N MET A 205 -0.41 -21.81 9.84
CA MET A 205 0.97 -21.98 10.31
C MET A 205 1.36 -23.44 10.50
N ASN A 206 0.38 -24.35 10.58
CA ASN A 206 0.59 -25.79 10.80
C ASN A 206 0.08 -26.65 9.62
N THR A 207 -0.18 -26.02 8.47
CA THR A 207 -0.60 -26.70 7.25
C THR A 207 0.50 -26.58 6.19
N PRO A 208 1.12 -27.70 5.74
CA PRO A 208 2.27 -27.68 4.83
C PRO A 208 2.06 -26.91 3.51
N LEU A 209 0.82 -26.81 3.04
CA LEU A 209 0.49 -26.04 1.84
C LEU A 209 0.61 -24.52 2.04
N TYR A 210 0.43 -24.04 3.27
CA TYR A 210 0.28 -22.62 3.59
C TYR A 210 1.42 -22.07 4.46
N GLU A 211 2.08 -22.92 5.26
CA GLU A 211 3.01 -22.50 6.31
C GLU A 211 4.10 -21.54 5.81
N ASP A 212 4.72 -21.81 4.67
CA ASP A 212 5.76 -20.96 4.09
C ASP A 212 5.26 -19.58 3.67
N GLY A 213 3.99 -19.46 3.30
CA GLY A 213 3.37 -18.24 2.78
C GLY A 213 2.57 -17.46 3.81
N THR A 214 2.63 -17.86 5.08
CA THR A 214 1.76 -17.31 6.13
C THR A 214 2.47 -16.23 6.94
N LEU A 215 1.80 -15.08 7.06
CA LEU A 215 2.13 -14.03 8.01
C LEU A 215 1.48 -14.38 9.36
N SER A 216 2.31 -14.52 10.39
CA SER A 216 1.85 -14.83 11.74
C SER A 216 0.95 -13.73 12.30
N ASN A 217 -0.08 -14.15 13.06
CA ASN A 217 -0.95 -13.26 13.80
C ASN A 217 -0.23 -12.32 14.79
N LEU A 218 1.03 -12.59 15.14
CA LEU A 218 1.87 -11.71 15.96
C LEU A 218 2.08 -10.33 15.31
N TYR A 219 2.01 -10.26 13.98
CA TYR A 219 2.14 -9.01 13.22
C TYR A 219 0.80 -8.47 12.74
N VAL A 220 -0.31 -9.18 12.95
CA VAL A 220 -1.64 -8.84 12.43
C VAL A 220 -2.56 -8.37 13.57
N HIS A 221 -2.93 -7.10 13.52
CA HIS A 221 -3.69 -6.46 14.60
C HIS A 221 -5.21 -6.65 14.44
N ALA A 222 -5.69 -6.68 13.20
CA ALA A 222 -7.08 -6.95 12.89
C ALA A 222 -7.25 -7.57 11.50
N VAL A 223 -8.23 -8.47 11.39
CA VAL A 223 -8.64 -9.11 10.13
C VAL A 223 -10.13 -8.84 9.92
N ALA A 224 -10.55 -8.48 8.71
CA ALA A 224 -11.95 -8.39 8.32
C ALA A 224 -12.25 -9.31 7.13
N HIS A 225 -13.30 -10.10 7.24
CA HIS A 225 -13.79 -10.91 6.13
C HIS A 225 -14.53 -10.01 5.14
N CYS A 226 -13.98 -9.87 3.94
CA CYS A 226 -14.45 -8.94 2.93
C CYS A 226 -14.30 -9.58 1.53
N PRO A 227 -15.21 -10.50 1.15
CA PRO A 227 -15.23 -11.07 -0.20
C PRO A 227 -15.35 -9.97 -1.26
N GLY A 228 -14.51 -10.03 -2.29
CA GLY A 228 -14.37 -9.00 -3.33
C GLY A 228 -13.73 -7.70 -2.82
N GLY A 229 -13.04 -7.72 -1.67
CA GLY A 229 -12.51 -6.54 -1.00
C GLY A 229 -11.39 -5.82 -1.77
N SER A 230 -10.83 -6.46 -2.81
CA SER A 230 -9.88 -5.84 -3.75
C SER A 230 -10.53 -5.26 -5.01
N TRP A 231 -11.82 -5.48 -5.26
CA TRP A 231 -12.47 -5.06 -6.50
C TRP A 231 -12.35 -3.53 -6.72
N PRO A 232 -12.03 -3.06 -7.94
CA PRO A 232 -11.98 -3.80 -9.22
C PRO A 232 -10.62 -4.44 -9.54
N LEU A 233 -9.70 -4.48 -8.58
CA LEU A 233 -8.41 -5.14 -8.72
C LEU A 233 -8.52 -6.62 -8.35
N ASP A 234 -7.55 -7.40 -8.82
CA ASP A 234 -7.47 -8.85 -8.65
C ASP A 234 -7.22 -9.24 -7.18
N ALA A 235 -7.94 -10.23 -6.64
CA ALA A 235 -7.72 -10.77 -5.30
C ALA A 235 -7.09 -12.18 -5.31
N GLY A 236 -6.55 -12.60 -6.45
CA GLY A 236 -5.91 -13.88 -6.69
C GLY A 236 -6.56 -14.66 -7.82
N LYS A 237 -6.03 -15.85 -8.09
CA LYS A 237 -6.44 -16.73 -9.20
C LYS A 237 -7.96 -16.96 -9.29
N ASP A 238 -8.63 -17.07 -8.14
CA ASP A 238 -10.06 -17.39 -8.08
C ASP A 238 -10.95 -16.13 -8.04
N ALA A 239 -10.36 -14.93 -8.04
CA ALA A 239 -11.04 -13.64 -7.99
C ALA A 239 -10.33 -12.63 -8.91
N PRO A 240 -10.44 -12.83 -10.25
CA PRO A 240 -9.74 -11.99 -11.22
C PRO A 240 -10.27 -10.55 -11.22
N GLY A 241 -9.37 -9.60 -11.47
CA GLY A 241 -9.73 -8.18 -11.51
C GLY A 241 -10.63 -7.80 -12.69
N ASP A 242 -11.51 -6.82 -12.47
CA ASP A 242 -12.41 -6.27 -13.48
C ASP A 242 -11.68 -5.24 -14.37
N LYS A 243 -11.06 -5.74 -15.44
CA LYS A 243 -10.31 -4.90 -16.40
C LYS A 243 -11.19 -3.85 -17.08
N GLN A 244 -12.49 -4.11 -17.26
CA GLN A 244 -13.40 -3.14 -17.86
C GLN A 244 -13.58 -1.96 -16.91
N GLN A 245 -13.80 -2.22 -15.62
CA GLN A 245 -13.92 -1.17 -14.61
C GLN A 245 -12.60 -0.44 -14.36
N GLN A 246 -11.46 -1.12 -14.44
CA GLN A 246 -10.16 -0.46 -14.36
C GLN A 246 -9.95 0.57 -15.49
N ARG A 247 -10.33 0.22 -16.72
CA ARG A 247 -10.32 1.15 -17.88
C ARG A 247 -11.34 2.27 -17.72
N ALA A 248 -12.56 1.93 -17.30
CA ALA A 248 -13.63 2.89 -17.08
C ALA A 248 -13.24 3.94 -16.03
N TYR A 249 -12.62 3.50 -14.93
CA TYR A 249 -12.02 4.38 -13.94
C TYR A 249 -11.00 5.32 -14.57
N PHE A 250 -10.01 4.76 -15.28
CA PHE A 250 -8.91 5.55 -15.82
C PHE A 250 -9.40 6.67 -16.74
N GLU A 251 -10.34 6.36 -17.63
CA GLU A 251 -10.94 7.36 -18.53
C GLU A 251 -11.77 8.40 -17.76
N ALA A 252 -12.63 7.97 -16.84
CA ALA A 252 -13.46 8.88 -16.05
C ALA A 252 -12.59 9.80 -15.16
N ALA A 253 -11.55 9.24 -14.56
CA ALA A 253 -10.61 9.91 -13.68
C ALA A 253 -9.74 10.93 -14.42
N ARG A 254 -9.81 11.09 -15.75
CA ARG A 254 -9.09 12.18 -16.45
C ARG A 254 -9.62 13.57 -16.09
N THR A 255 -10.85 13.68 -15.59
CA THR A 255 -11.46 14.95 -15.15
C THR A 255 -12.01 14.83 -13.73
N ALA A 256 -12.14 15.96 -13.02
CA ALA A 256 -12.70 15.97 -11.67
C ALA A 256 -14.17 15.53 -11.63
N SER A 257 -14.97 15.99 -12.60
CA SER A 257 -16.39 15.62 -12.73
C SER A 257 -16.58 14.15 -13.13
N GLY A 258 -15.74 13.64 -14.05
CA GLY A 258 -15.74 12.23 -14.42
C GLY A 258 -15.35 11.32 -13.25
N PHE A 259 -14.29 11.69 -12.51
CA PHE A 259 -13.90 11.00 -11.29
C PHE A 259 -15.05 10.95 -10.28
N ALA A 260 -15.66 12.10 -9.96
CA ALA A 260 -16.75 12.18 -9.01
C ALA A 260 -17.95 11.30 -9.41
N ARG A 261 -18.30 11.30 -10.70
CA ARG A 261 -19.37 10.45 -11.23
C ARG A 261 -19.04 8.96 -11.09
N TRP A 262 -17.85 8.54 -11.51
CA TRP A 262 -17.44 7.13 -11.38
C TRP A 262 -17.39 6.68 -9.92
N MET A 263 -16.91 7.55 -9.03
CA MET A 263 -16.91 7.28 -7.59
C MET A 263 -18.33 7.02 -7.07
N GLN A 264 -19.32 7.81 -7.50
CA GLN A 264 -20.71 7.66 -7.08
C GLN A 264 -21.38 6.42 -7.69
N ASP A 265 -21.18 6.20 -9.00
CA ASP A 265 -21.97 5.24 -9.77
C ASP A 265 -21.39 3.82 -9.74
N ALA A 266 -20.06 3.69 -9.68
CA ALA A 266 -19.37 2.41 -9.80
C ALA A 266 -18.59 2.04 -8.54
N PHE A 267 -17.90 2.99 -7.90
CA PHE A 267 -17.10 2.67 -6.72
C PHE A 267 -17.98 2.54 -5.48
N MET A 268 -18.61 3.61 -4.99
CA MET A 268 -19.33 3.63 -3.71
C MET A 268 -20.38 2.51 -3.51
N PRO A 269 -21.08 2.00 -4.54
CA PRO A 269 -21.99 0.87 -4.40
C PRO A 269 -21.31 -0.46 -4.02
N GLY A 270 -20.01 -0.61 -4.29
CA GLY A 270 -19.26 -1.84 -4.01
C GLY A 270 -19.19 -2.81 -5.20
N VAL A 271 -18.89 -4.07 -4.91
CA VAL A 271 -18.84 -5.15 -5.90
C VAL A 271 -20.25 -5.30 -6.52
N PRO A 272 -20.39 -5.31 -7.86
CA PRO A 272 -21.68 -5.59 -8.50
C PRO A 272 -22.23 -6.93 -8.05
N ALA A 273 -23.55 -6.99 -7.81
CA ALA A 273 -24.26 -8.21 -7.43
C ALA A 273 -24.27 -9.26 -8.56
#